data_AF-A0A016RVX8-F1
#
_entry.id   AF-A0A016RVX8-F1
#
_cell.length_a   1.000
_cell.length_b   1.000
_cell.length_c   1.000
_cell.angle_alpha   90.00
_cell.angle_beta   90.00
_cell.angle_gamma   90.00
#
_symmetry.space_group_name_H-M   'P 1'
#
loop_
_entity.id
_entity.type
_entity.pdbx_description
1 polymer ?
#
loop_
_entity_poly.entity_id
_entity_poly.type
_entity_poly.pdbx_seq_one_letter_code
_entity_poly.pdbx_strand_id
1 'polypeptide(L)'
;MECEEEYADNKKLIEIKDLRRQIPKGFSYFAVDFGLSNGFAHVIENIETFPSTFGHEIIAGMLDLPNSKWRNRKQQEFATLKAKCDAMKAAWEPYDWTKKIDRNRS
;
A
#
# COMPACT_ATOMS: atom_id res chain seq x y z
N MET A 1 3.72 8.57 14.05
CA MET A 1 3.02 9.61 14.84
C MET A 1 3.52 11.02 14.50
N GLU A 2 4.69 11.15 13.85
CA GLU A 2 5.30 12.44 13.44
C GLU A 2 5.01 12.85 11.98
N CYS A 3 4.01 12.25 11.34
CA CYS A 3 3.75 12.46 9.89
C CYS A 3 2.70 13.54 9.61
N GLU A 4 2.05 14.03 10.65
CA GLU A 4 1.07 15.12 10.61
C GLU A 4 1.32 16.09 11.77
N GLU A 5 0.62 17.23 11.73
CA GLU A 5 0.70 18.30 12.72
C GLU A 5 0.52 17.78 14.15
N GLU A 6 1.15 18.47 15.11
CA GLU A 6 1.14 18.06 16.52
C GLU A 6 -0.30 18.02 17.09
N TYR A 7 -1.17 18.88 16.55
CA TYR A 7 -2.61 18.96 16.85
C TYR A 7 -3.42 18.41 15.66
N ALA A 8 -3.87 17.16 15.78
CA ALA A 8 -4.81 16.54 14.85
C ALA A 8 -6.12 16.25 15.60
N ASP A 9 -7.26 16.47 14.95
CA ASP A 9 -8.59 16.24 15.56
C ASP A 9 -8.90 14.73 15.68
N ASN A 10 -8.30 13.91 14.81
CA ASN A 10 -8.48 12.46 14.78
C ASN A 10 -7.37 11.71 15.52
N LYS A 11 -7.70 10.50 16.00
CA LYS A 11 -6.70 9.59 16.56
C LYS A 11 -5.67 9.25 15.48
N LYS A 12 -4.40 9.59 15.76
CA LYS A 12 -3.28 9.39 14.84
C LYS A 12 -3.03 7.92 14.45
N LEU A 13 -3.51 6.95 15.23
CA LEU A 13 -3.36 5.53 14.90
C LEU A 13 -4.60 4.75 15.32
N ILE A 14 -5.17 4.00 14.39
CA ILE A 14 -6.35 3.17 14.58
C ILE A 14 -5.96 1.72 14.27
N GLU A 15 -6.11 0.82 15.24
CA GLU A 15 -5.98 -0.62 14.96
C GLU A 15 -7.15 -1.07 14.08
N ILE A 16 -6.84 -1.68 12.93
CA ILE A 16 -7.84 -2.10 11.95
C ILE A 16 -8.47 -3.40 12.43
N LYS A 17 -9.77 -3.37 12.73
CA LYS A 17 -10.61 -4.56 12.90
C LYS A 17 -11.57 -4.71 11.72
N ASP A 18 -12.16 -3.58 11.31
CA ASP A 18 -12.97 -3.46 10.10
C ASP A 18 -12.80 -2.03 9.56
N LEU A 19 -11.86 -1.89 8.62
CA LEU A 19 -11.49 -0.60 8.03
C LEU A 19 -12.70 0.17 7.48
N ARG A 20 -13.64 -0.54 6.83
CA ARG A 20 -14.81 0.08 6.18
C ARG A 20 -15.84 0.60 7.17
N ARG A 21 -15.87 0.03 8.38
CA ARG A 21 -16.72 0.52 9.48
C ARG A 21 -16.04 1.61 10.29
N GLN A 22 -14.71 1.57 10.40
CA GLN A 22 -13.95 2.49 11.24
C GLN A 22 -13.66 3.84 10.56
N ILE A 23 -13.49 3.86 9.23
CA ILE A 23 -13.26 5.10 8.47
C ILE A 23 -14.49 5.42 7.62
N PRO A 24 -15.16 6.58 7.84
CA PRO A 24 -16.31 6.97 7.04
C PRO A 24 -15.96 7.19 5.56
N LYS A 25 -16.95 7.04 4.70
CA LYS A 25 -16.80 7.37 3.27
C LYS A 25 -16.46 8.85 3.10
N GLY A 26 -15.56 9.16 2.16
CA GLY A 26 -15.16 10.53 1.82
C GLY A 26 -13.92 11.03 2.57
N PHE A 27 -13.41 10.27 3.54
CA PHE A 27 -12.16 10.60 4.23
C PHE A 27 -10.96 9.96 3.54
N SER A 28 -9.88 10.72 3.43
CA SER A 28 -8.58 10.21 3.02
C SER A 28 -7.90 9.50 4.18
N TYR A 29 -7.22 8.38 3.89
CA TYR A 29 -6.53 7.60 4.91
C TYR A 29 -5.35 6.82 4.32
N PHE A 30 -4.39 6.51 5.19
CA PHE A 30 -3.32 5.56 4.95
C PHE A 30 -3.57 4.31 5.81
N ALA A 31 -3.51 3.12 5.21
CA ALA A 31 -3.67 1.86 5.93
C ALA A 31 -2.54 0.89 5.58
N VAL A 32 -2.11 0.12 6.57
CA VAL A 32 -1.10 -0.93 6.46
C VAL A 32 -1.64 -2.20 7.10
N ASP A 33 -1.41 -3.35 6.46
CA ASP A 33 -1.76 -4.68 6.98
C ASP A 33 -0.51 -5.58 7.05
N PHE A 34 -0.50 -6.50 8.01
CA PHE A 34 0.63 -7.41 8.24
C PHE A 34 0.25 -8.85 7.89
N GLY A 35 0.15 -9.12 6.58
CA GLY A 35 -0.25 -10.43 6.07
C GLY A 35 -1.72 -10.73 6.36
N LEU A 36 -1.99 -11.74 7.20
CA LEU A 36 -3.35 -12.08 7.65
C LEU A 36 -3.72 -11.42 8.97
N SER A 37 -2.76 -10.77 9.64
CA SER A 37 -3.00 -10.04 10.88
C SER A 37 -3.50 -8.63 10.60
N ASN A 38 -4.37 -8.16 11.47
CA ASN A 38 -4.81 -6.77 11.53
C ASN A 38 -3.60 -5.83 11.56
N GLY A 39 -3.64 -4.77 10.77
CA GLY A 39 -2.68 -3.69 10.87
C GLY A 39 -3.30 -2.39 11.40
N PHE A 40 -2.85 -1.27 10.83
CA PHE A 40 -3.18 0.06 11.33
C PHE A 40 -3.65 0.98 10.22
N ALA A 41 -4.56 1.88 10.58
CA ALA A 41 -4.98 2.98 9.73
C ALA A 41 -4.72 4.32 10.41
N HIS A 42 -4.52 5.32 9.57
CA HIS A 42 -4.33 6.71 9.92
C HIS A 42 -5.18 7.55 8.97
N VAL A 43 -6.10 8.35 9.52
CA VAL A 43 -6.88 9.31 8.74
C VAL A 43 -5.95 10.45 8.36
N ILE A 44 -5.95 10.83 7.09
CA ILE A 44 -5.15 11.94 6.57
C ILE A 44 -6.03 13.18 6.57
N GLU A 45 -5.68 14.18 7.38
CA GLU A 45 -6.45 15.42 7.52
C GLU A 45 -6.08 16.44 6.45
N ASN A 46 -4.78 16.52 6.12
CA ASN A 46 -4.27 17.42 5.09
C ASN A 46 -3.44 16.66 4.05
N ILE A 47 -4.04 16.48 2.87
CA ILE A 47 -3.43 15.75 1.75
C ILE A 47 -2.22 16.52 1.18
N GLU A 48 -2.19 17.85 1.28
CA GLU A 48 -1.11 18.66 0.73
C GLU A 48 0.19 18.52 1.54
N THR A 49 0.07 18.27 2.84
CA THR A 49 1.22 18.08 3.73
C THR A 49 1.62 16.62 3.88
N PHE A 50 0.69 15.68 3.66
CA PHE A 50 0.98 14.26 3.78
C PHE A 50 1.81 13.74 2.59
N PRO A 51 3.02 13.20 2.81
CA PRO A 51 3.88 12.77 1.71
C PRO A 51 3.30 11.55 0.99
N SER A 52 3.11 11.67 -0.33
CA SER A 52 2.64 10.56 -1.18
C SER A 52 3.62 9.37 -1.20
N THR A 53 4.88 9.60 -0.83
CA THR A 53 5.94 8.58 -0.70
C THR A 53 6.03 7.94 0.68
N PHE A 54 5.18 8.32 1.65
CA PHE A 54 5.29 7.90 3.04
C PHE A 54 5.55 6.41 3.23
N GLY A 55 4.66 5.55 2.68
CA GLY A 55 4.81 4.10 2.81
C GLY A 55 6.09 3.55 2.15
N HIS A 56 6.52 4.15 1.03
CA HIS A 56 7.75 3.75 0.36
C HIS A 56 8.99 4.12 1.19
N GLU A 57 8.99 5.28 1.83
CA GLU A 57 10.07 5.76 2.70
C GLU A 57 10.28 4.82 3.90
N ILE A 58 9.19 4.45 4.57
CA ILE A 58 9.24 3.53 5.71
C ILE A 58 9.78 2.17 5.27
N ILE A 59 9.24 1.57 4.21
CA ILE A 59 9.69 0.24 3.73
C ILE A 59 11.15 0.29 3.25
N ALA A 60 11.54 1.35 2.51
CA ALA A 60 12.90 1.48 2.04
C ALA A 60 13.90 1.68 3.19
N GLY A 61 13.54 2.47 4.21
CA GLY A 61 14.35 2.63 5.41
C GLY A 61 14.49 1.32 6.19
N MET A 62 13.39 0.55 6.34
CA MET A 62 13.43 -0.77 6.99
C MET A 62 14.30 -1.80 6.26
N LEU A 63 14.39 -1.70 4.93
CA LEU A 63 15.19 -2.59 4.08
C LEU A 63 16.60 -2.05 3.78
N ASP A 64 16.97 -0.90 4.37
CA ASP A 64 18.23 -0.18 4.12
C ASP A 64 18.51 0.02 2.61
N LEU A 65 17.48 0.38 1.86
CA LEU A 65 17.58 0.58 0.41
C LEU A 65 18.09 1.98 0.08
N PRO A 66 19.02 2.11 -0.89
CA PRO A 66 19.49 3.42 -1.32
C PRO A 66 18.37 4.21 -2.02
N ASN A 67 18.38 5.53 -1.85
CA ASN A 67 17.39 6.45 -2.42
C ASN A 67 17.17 6.29 -3.94
N SER A 68 18.19 5.87 -4.68
CA SER A 68 18.13 5.61 -6.13
C SER A 68 17.16 4.49 -6.51
N LYS A 69 16.79 3.60 -5.59
CA LYS A 69 15.89 2.47 -5.83
C LYS A 69 14.41 2.83 -5.69
N TRP A 70 14.07 3.88 -4.94
CA TRP A 70 12.68 4.20 -4.63
C TRP A 70 12.28 5.66 -4.91
N ARG A 71 13.17 6.63 -4.71
CA ARG A 71 12.90 8.07 -4.89
C ARG A 71 13.15 8.55 -6.33
N ASN A 72 14.15 7.97 -7.00
CA ASN A 72 14.55 8.31 -8.38
C ASN A 72 14.53 7.07 -9.28
N ARG A 73 13.38 6.40 -9.37
CA ARG A 73 13.25 5.16 -10.16
C ARG A 73 13.57 5.44 -11.62
N LYS A 74 14.61 4.80 -12.13
CA LYS A 74 14.93 4.82 -13.56
C LYS A 74 13.86 4.02 -14.31
N GLN A 75 13.40 4.57 -15.43
CA GLN A 75 12.53 3.85 -16.35
C GLN A 75 13.24 2.55 -16.78
N GLN A 76 12.52 1.45 -16.75
CA GLN A 76 13.03 0.15 -17.20
C GLN A 76 12.57 -0.10 -18.63
N GLU A 77 13.43 -0.72 -19.43
CA GLU A 77 13.06 -1.20 -20.76
C GLU A 77 11.85 -2.12 -20.68
N PHE A 78 10.95 -2.00 -21.67
CA PHE A 78 9.71 -2.75 -21.71
C PHE A 78 9.95 -4.27 -21.67
N ALA A 79 10.97 -4.76 -22.38
CA ALA A 79 11.33 -6.18 -22.39
C ALA A 79 11.69 -6.70 -20.98
N THR A 80 12.44 -5.92 -20.21
CA THR A 80 12.83 -6.26 -18.84
C THR A 80 11.64 -6.28 -17.90
N LEU A 81 10.73 -5.30 -18.03
CA LEU A 81 9.51 -5.26 -17.24
C LEU A 81 8.61 -6.45 -17.57
N LYS A 82 8.43 -6.77 -18.86
CA LYS A 82 7.64 -7.91 -19.32
C LYS A 82 8.17 -9.22 -18.75
N ALA A 83 9.49 -9.45 -18.81
CA ALA A 83 10.10 -10.67 -18.25
C ALA A 83 9.84 -10.82 -16.74
N LYS A 84 9.89 -9.73 -15.96
CA LYS A 84 9.54 -9.76 -14.53
C LYS A 84 8.06 -10.07 -14.29
N CYS A 85 7.17 -9.48 -15.09
CA CYS A 85 5.74 -9.78 -15.02
C CYS A 85 5.46 -11.25 -15.35
N ASP A 86 6.11 -11.80 -16.37
CA ASP A 86 5.93 -13.19 -16.78
C ASP A 86 6.47 -14.16 -15.72
N ALA A 87 7.62 -13.87 -15.11
CA ALA A 87 8.15 -14.64 -13.98
C ALA A 87 7.22 -14.62 -12.75
N MET A 88 6.67 -13.44 -12.41
CA MET A 88 5.71 -13.31 -11.32
C MET A 88 4.42 -14.09 -11.59
N LYS A 89 3.91 -14.03 -12.83
CA LYS A 89 2.73 -14.82 -13.24
C LYS A 89 2.96 -16.31 -13.09
N ALA A 90 4.12 -16.82 -13.56
CA ALA A 90 4.47 -18.22 -13.43
C ALA A 90 4.58 -18.66 -11.96
N ALA A 91 5.15 -17.82 -11.10
CA ALA A 91 5.24 -18.10 -9.66
C ALA A 91 3.87 -18.08 -8.95
N TRP A 92 2.94 -17.23 -9.42
CA TRP A 92 1.59 -17.11 -8.87
C TRP A 92 0.63 -18.21 -9.36
N GLU A 93 0.96 -18.89 -10.45
CA GLU A 93 0.13 -19.91 -11.13
C GLU A 93 -0.54 -20.92 -10.17
N PRO A 94 0.14 -21.51 -9.16
CA PRO A 94 -0.48 -22.48 -8.25
C PRO A 94 -1.54 -21.89 -7.31
N TYR A 95 -1.53 -20.56 -7.12
CA TYR A 95 -2.35 -19.83 -6.16
C TYR A 95 -3.47 -19.00 -6.82
N ASP A 96 -3.55 -19.03 -8.16
CA ASP A 96 -4.51 -18.25 -8.91
C ASP A 96 -5.92 -18.85 -8.87
N TRP A 97 -6.68 -18.41 -7.87
CA TRP A 97 -8.09 -18.78 -7.71
C TRP A 97 -8.99 -18.15 -8.79
N THR A 98 -8.55 -17.11 -9.51
CA THR A 98 -9.40 -16.37 -10.45
C THR A 98 -9.77 -17.16 -11.70
N LYS A 99 -8.99 -18.21 -12.02
CA LYS A 99 -9.26 -19.15 -13.12
C LYS A 99 -10.52 -20.00 -12.90
N LYS A 100 -10.97 -20.11 -11.65
CA LYS A 100 -12.14 -20.91 -11.26
C LYS A 100 -13.41 -20.08 -11.15
N ILE A 101 -13.34 -18.76 -11.37
CA ILE A 101 -14.50 -17.87 -11.32
C ILE A 101 -15.30 -18.04 -12.61
N ASP A 102 -16.54 -18.51 -12.49
CA ASP A 102 -17.51 -18.45 -13.58
C ASP A 102 -17.98 -17.01 -13.78
N ARG A 103 -17.64 -16.41 -14.92
CA ARG A 103 -17.95 -15.02 -15.25
C ARG A 103 -19.28 -14.85 -15.99
N ASN A 104 -19.96 -15.95 -16.33
CA ASN A 104 -21.24 -15.93 -17.06
C ASN A 104 -22.46 -16.03 -16.14
N ARG A 105 -22.26 -16.02 -14.82
CA ARG A 105 -23.33 -16.05 -13.82
C ARG A 105 -23.71 -14.61 -13.43
N SER A 106 -24.54 -13.99 -14.25
CA SER A 106 -25.18 -12.68 -14.01
C SER A 106 -26.65 -12.76 -14.40
#